data_AF-A0A969U8J9-F1
#
_entry.id   AF-A0A969U8J9-F1
#
_cell.length_a   1.000
_cell.length_b   1.000
_cell.length_c   1.000
_cell.angle_alpha   90.00
_cell.angle_beta   90.00
_cell.angle_gamma   90.00
#
_symmetry.space_group_name_H-M   'P 1'
#
loop_
_entity.id
_entity.type
_entity.pdbx_description
1 polymer ?
#
loop_
_entity_poly.entity_id
_entity_poly.type
_entity_poly.pdbx_seq_one_letter_code
_entity_poly.pdbx_strand_id
1 'polypeptide(L)'
;MSQSFNLPEVYMAGAFALILPPLYTAATTALVVLLAFRLGSDRQGADIAALSYAFCTISSAYAREFYPEPLIAVLVILSVYLIFGTSARSQLIGSFTAGLALLAKPSTILLGPLLSVYLFFKKQPLAIAIAPSISTSVFAGIYGVYNYVRFGSPVSFGQSWMTNAATEILAAPVSAKDGNHLTEGLLGMIVSPGRGVIWYSPCVLLGFVGFFYAYKSKRYESLLIIGFSVIF
;
A
#
# COMPACT_ATOMS: atom_id res chain seq x y z
N MET A 1 29.10 -8.51 16.43
CA MET A 1 27.92 -9.43 16.48
C MET A 1 28.19 -10.75 15.77
N SER A 2 28.91 -10.82 14.63
CA SER A 2 29.25 -12.11 13.98
C SER A 2 30.17 -13.00 14.84
N GLN A 3 31.11 -12.38 15.57
CA GLN A 3 31.97 -13.08 16.54
C GLN A 3 31.22 -13.74 17.71
N SER A 4 30.00 -13.27 18.02
CA SER A 4 29.22 -13.77 19.16
C SER A 4 28.55 -15.12 18.87
N PHE A 5 28.33 -15.44 17.59
CA PHE A 5 27.59 -16.64 17.16
C PHE A 5 28.40 -17.62 16.31
N ASN A 6 29.68 -17.31 15.97
CA ASN A 6 30.52 -18.15 15.11
C ASN A 6 29.88 -18.54 13.76
N LEU A 7 28.99 -17.69 13.24
CA LEU A 7 28.33 -17.90 11.94
C LEU A 7 28.89 -16.93 10.89
N PRO A 8 29.06 -17.37 9.63
CA PRO A 8 29.40 -16.46 8.53
C PRO A 8 28.39 -15.31 8.41
N GLU A 9 28.88 -14.10 8.13
CA GLU A 9 28.06 -12.88 8.13
C GLU A 9 26.85 -12.95 7.18
N VAL A 10 27.00 -13.68 6.07
CA VAL A 10 25.94 -13.92 5.09
C VAL A 10 24.73 -14.64 5.72
N TYR A 11 24.95 -15.60 6.62
CA TYR A 11 23.85 -16.31 7.27
C TYR A 11 23.13 -15.45 8.30
N MET A 12 23.88 -14.60 9.03
CA MET A 12 23.25 -13.67 9.95
C MET A 12 22.43 -12.62 9.20
N ALA A 13 22.99 -12.01 8.15
CA ALA A 13 22.26 -11.06 7.31
C ALA A 13 20.99 -11.68 6.70
N GLY A 14 21.08 -12.92 6.20
CA GLY A 14 19.93 -13.66 5.69
C GLY A 14 18.87 -13.92 6.76
N ALA A 15 19.27 -14.33 7.97
CA ALA A 15 18.34 -14.55 9.08
C ALA A 15 17.63 -13.25 9.49
N PHE A 16 18.36 -12.14 9.63
CA PHE A 16 17.74 -10.84 9.93
C PHE A 16 16.81 -10.36 8.81
N ALA A 17 17.21 -10.54 7.55
CA ALA A 17 16.38 -10.20 6.40
C ALA A 17 15.07 -10.99 6.40
N LEU A 18 15.10 -12.29 6.71
CA LEU A 18 13.90 -13.15 6.70
C LEU A 18 12.99 -12.98 7.93
N ILE A 19 13.48 -12.42 9.03
CA ILE A 19 12.66 -12.15 10.23
C ILE A 19 11.83 -10.86 10.09
N LEU A 20 12.28 -9.90 9.28
CA LEU A 20 11.56 -8.63 9.10
C LEU A 20 10.17 -8.77 8.44
N PRO A 21 9.99 -9.51 7.32
CA PRO A 21 8.69 -9.68 6.67
C PRO A 21 7.60 -10.28 7.58
N PRO A 22 7.86 -11.33 8.38
CA PRO A 22 6.90 -11.81 9.38
C PRO A 22 6.54 -10.75 10.43
N LEU A 23 7.52 -10.00 10.94
CA LEU A 23 7.29 -8.94 11.92
C LEU A 23 6.44 -7.80 11.36
N TYR A 24 6.71 -7.38 10.12
CA TYR A 24 5.90 -6.38 9.44
C TYR A 24 4.48 -6.88 9.19
N THR A 25 4.32 -8.13 8.78
CA THR A 25 3.00 -8.74 8.58
C THR A 25 2.20 -8.81 9.89
N ALA A 26 2.84 -9.19 11.00
CA ALA A 26 2.22 -9.19 12.32
C ALA A 26 1.84 -7.76 12.77
N ALA A 27 2.73 -6.79 12.55
CA ALA A 27 2.45 -5.39 12.85
C ALA A 27 1.28 -4.84 12.02
N THR A 28 1.21 -5.15 10.72
CA THR A 28 0.07 -4.77 9.88
C THR A 28 -1.22 -5.41 10.39
N THR A 29 -1.18 -6.69 10.79
CA THR A 29 -2.36 -7.37 11.36
C THR A 29 -2.88 -6.66 12.61
N ALA A 30 -1.98 -6.25 13.51
CA ALA A 30 -2.34 -5.46 14.69
C ALA A 30 -2.90 -4.08 14.30
N LEU A 31 -2.32 -3.42 13.30
CA LEU A 31 -2.83 -2.14 12.79
C LEU A 31 -4.21 -2.28 12.11
N VAL A 32 -4.51 -3.41 11.46
CA VAL A 32 -5.84 -3.70 10.90
C VAL A 32 -6.89 -3.75 12.01
N VAL A 33 -6.58 -4.39 13.15
CA VAL A 33 -7.46 -4.37 14.34
C VAL A 33 -7.71 -2.94 14.82
N LEU A 34 -6.64 -2.15 14.97
CA LEU A 34 -6.75 -0.76 15.43
C LEU A 34 -7.54 0.11 14.45
N LEU A 35 -7.36 -0.10 13.14
CA LEU A 35 -8.10 0.60 12.10
C LEU A 35 -9.57 0.19 12.09
N ALA A 36 -9.88 -1.09 12.26
CA ALA A 36 -11.26 -1.58 12.36
C ALA A 36 -12.00 -0.93 13.55
N PHE A 37 -11.37 -0.86 14.72
CA PHE A 37 -11.93 -0.13 15.87
C PHE A 37 -12.12 1.36 15.57
N ARG A 38 -11.16 2.01 14.90
CA ARG A 38 -11.26 3.43 14.52
C ARG A 38 -12.40 3.69 13.55
N LEU A 39 -12.74 2.71 12.71
CA LEU A 39 -13.89 2.75 11.80
C LEU A 39 -15.23 2.44 12.51
N GLY A 40 -15.20 2.07 13.79
CA GLY A 40 -16.39 1.81 14.60
C GLY A 40 -16.82 0.35 14.64
N SER A 41 -15.95 -0.59 14.24
CA SER A 41 -16.19 -2.02 14.43
C SER A 41 -16.19 -2.39 15.91
N ASP A 42 -16.96 -3.40 16.26
CA ASP A 42 -16.85 -4.09 17.55
C ASP A 42 -15.66 -5.07 17.55
N ARG A 43 -15.48 -5.78 18.67
CA ARG A 43 -14.38 -6.74 18.84
C ARG A 43 -14.42 -7.86 17.82
N GLN A 44 -15.61 -8.43 17.57
CA GLN A 44 -15.78 -9.53 16.63
C GLN A 44 -15.41 -9.10 15.21
N GLY A 45 -15.91 -7.95 14.74
CA GLY A 45 -15.56 -7.44 13.42
C GLY A 45 -14.08 -7.11 13.27
N ALA A 46 -13.42 -6.61 14.32
CA ALA A 46 -11.98 -6.35 14.30
C ALA A 46 -11.15 -7.64 14.24
N ASP A 47 -11.54 -8.67 14.99
CA ASP A 47 -10.90 -9.99 14.96
C ASP A 47 -11.10 -10.66 13.58
N ILE A 48 -12.31 -10.58 13.00
CA ILE A 48 -12.60 -11.07 11.63
C ILE A 48 -11.73 -10.34 10.60
N ALA A 49 -11.60 -9.01 10.69
CA ALA A 49 -10.75 -8.24 9.77
C ALA A 49 -9.27 -8.65 9.86
N ALA A 50 -8.76 -8.86 11.08
CA ALA A 50 -7.39 -9.31 11.31
C ALA A 50 -7.13 -10.71 10.75
N LEU A 51 -8.02 -11.67 11.04
CA LEU A 51 -7.92 -13.03 10.52
C LEU A 51 -8.06 -13.06 8.99
N SER A 52 -8.94 -12.22 8.44
CA SER A 52 -9.10 -12.06 6.99
C SER A 52 -7.80 -11.56 6.36
N TYR A 53 -7.18 -10.51 6.92
CA TYR A 53 -5.89 -10.02 6.42
C TYR A 53 -4.79 -11.09 6.53
N ALA A 54 -4.64 -11.72 7.70
CA ALA A 54 -3.54 -12.65 7.97
C ALA A 54 -3.62 -13.94 7.13
N PHE A 55 -4.82 -14.49 6.93
CA PHE A 55 -5.00 -15.83 6.35
C PHE A 55 -5.74 -15.84 5.02
N CYS A 56 -6.57 -14.83 4.75
CA CYS A 56 -7.38 -14.74 3.53
C CYS A 56 -6.80 -13.74 2.53
N THR A 57 -5.51 -13.42 2.64
CA THR A 57 -4.76 -12.63 1.66
C THR A 57 -3.40 -13.26 1.39
N ILE A 58 -2.72 -12.77 0.36
CA ILE A 58 -1.34 -13.13 0.03
C ILE A 58 -0.30 -12.68 1.08
N SER A 59 -0.71 -11.95 2.13
CA SER A 59 0.18 -11.46 3.18
C SER A 59 1.01 -12.57 3.84
N SER A 60 0.43 -13.74 4.10
CA SER A 60 1.16 -14.88 4.65
C SER A 60 2.20 -15.49 3.68
N ALA A 61 2.02 -15.32 2.37
CA ALA A 61 3.02 -15.71 1.38
C ALA A 61 4.18 -14.70 1.39
N TYR A 62 3.88 -13.40 1.30
CA TYR A 62 4.88 -12.34 1.36
C TYR A 62 5.64 -12.28 2.69
N ALA A 63 5.05 -12.75 3.78
CA ALA A 63 5.72 -12.85 5.08
C ALA A 63 6.92 -13.80 5.08
N ARG A 64 7.09 -14.66 4.08
CA ARG A 64 8.18 -15.65 4.01
C ARG A 64 9.31 -15.24 3.07
N GLU A 65 9.14 -14.13 2.37
CA GLU A 65 10.06 -13.68 1.33
C GLU A 65 10.54 -12.25 1.62
N PHE A 66 11.77 -11.94 1.22
CA PHE A 66 12.36 -10.61 1.43
C PHE A 66 11.89 -9.63 0.36
N TYR A 67 10.60 -9.32 0.43
CA TYR A 67 9.89 -8.45 -0.48
C TYR A 67 9.53 -7.12 0.22
N PRO A 68 9.42 -5.99 -0.51
CA PRO A 68 9.03 -4.71 0.08
C PRO A 68 7.55 -4.67 0.52
N GLU A 69 6.70 -5.57 0.03
CA GLU A 69 5.25 -5.59 0.23
C GLU A 69 4.84 -5.56 1.72
N PRO A 70 5.41 -6.37 2.64
CA PRO A 70 5.06 -6.30 4.05
C PRO A 70 5.40 -4.95 4.69
N LEU A 71 6.55 -4.35 4.33
CA LEU A 71 6.95 -3.03 4.84
C LEU A 71 5.98 -1.94 4.35
N ILE A 72 5.61 -1.97 3.07
CA ILE A 72 4.63 -1.05 2.50
C ILE A 72 3.30 -1.18 3.24
N ALA A 73 2.84 -2.41 3.48
CA ALA A 73 1.57 -2.65 4.16
C ALA A 73 1.54 -2.01 5.55
N VAL A 74 2.63 -2.12 6.33
CA VAL A 74 2.73 -1.45 7.64
C VAL A 74 2.64 0.06 7.48
N LEU A 75 3.45 0.64 6.58
CA LEU A 75 3.56 2.10 6.42
C LEU A 75 2.26 2.71 5.90
N VAL A 76 1.60 2.06 4.94
CA VAL A 76 0.32 2.51 4.38
C VAL A 76 -0.77 2.46 5.45
N ILE A 77 -0.96 1.32 6.13
CA ILE A 77 -2.02 1.19 7.13
C ILE A 77 -1.75 2.10 8.33
N LEU A 78 -0.51 2.24 8.77
CA LEU A 78 -0.13 3.18 9.82
C LEU A 78 -0.42 4.63 9.42
N SER A 79 -0.07 5.02 8.19
CA SER A 79 -0.37 6.35 7.66
C SER A 79 -1.86 6.64 7.66
N VAL A 80 -2.67 5.72 7.14
CA VAL A 80 -4.14 5.83 7.12
C VAL A 80 -4.70 5.91 8.53
N TYR A 81 -4.26 5.02 9.42
CA TYR A 81 -4.67 5.02 10.83
C TYR A 81 -4.40 6.38 11.47
N LEU A 82 -3.19 6.91 11.34
CA LEU A 82 -2.79 8.19 11.92
C LEU A 82 -3.55 9.39 11.31
N ILE A 83 -3.84 9.35 10.01
CA ILE A 83 -4.60 10.38 9.30
C ILE A 83 -6.08 10.39 9.67
N PHE A 84 -6.65 9.23 10.01
CA PHE A 84 -7.98 9.14 10.59
C PHE A 84 -8.05 9.66 12.03
N GLY A 85 -6.91 9.93 12.66
CA GLY A 85 -6.86 10.66 13.93
C GLY A 85 -7.33 12.11 13.79
N THR A 86 -7.77 12.70 14.90
CA THR A 86 -8.27 14.09 14.96
C THR A 86 -7.18 15.12 15.23
N SER A 87 -6.02 14.69 15.74
CA SER A 87 -4.91 15.58 16.08
C SER A 87 -4.06 15.91 14.85
N ALA A 88 -3.71 17.18 14.69
CA ALA A 88 -2.76 17.65 13.68
C ALA A 88 -1.41 16.91 13.76
N ARG A 89 -0.91 16.64 14.97
CA ARG A 89 0.35 15.89 15.17
C ARG A 89 0.24 14.48 14.59
N SER A 90 -0.88 13.80 14.83
CA SER A 90 -1.14 12.46 14.27
C SER A 90 -1.16 12.51 12.75
N GLN A 91 -1.87 13.47 12.17
CA GLN A 91 -1.99 13.62 10.71
C GLN A 91 -0.65 13.97 10.04
N LEU A 92 0.20 14.79 10.69
CA LEU A 92 1.55 15.10 10.21
C LEU A 92 2.48 13.87 10.27
N ILE A 93 2.43 13.09 11.35
CA ILE A 93 3.19 11.83 11.42
C ILE A 93 2.68 10.87 10.34
N GLY A 94 1.37 10.74 10.16
CA GLY A 94 0.79 9.92 9.09
C GLY A 94 1.21 10.37 7.69
N SER A 95 1.30 11.69 7.46
CA SER A 95 1.81 12.28 6.22
C SER A 95 3.27 11.87 5.98
N PHE A 96 4.12 11.99 7.00
CA PHE A 96 5.51 11.55 6.93
C PHE A 96 5.64 10.04 6.67
N THR A 97 4.82 9.21 7.32
CA THR A 97 4.77 7.77 7.09
C THR A 97 4.36 7.43 5.65
N ALA A 98 3.46 8.19 5.03
CA ALA A 98 3.13 8.03 3.61
C ALA A 98 4.34 8.30 2.71
N GLY A 99 5.14 9.31 3.04
CA GLY A 99 6.41 9.58 2.37
C GLY A 99 7.42 8.43 2.50
N LEU A 100 7.54 7.83 3.69
CA LEU A 100 8.39 6.65 3.90
C LEU A 100 7.94 5.43 3.08
N ALA A 101 6.63 5.24 2.89
CA ALA A 101 6.11 4.15 2.07
C ALA A 101 6.63 4.24 0.62
N LEU A 102 6.83 5.46 0.10
CA LEU A 102 7.38 5.68 -1.24
C LEU A 102 8.82 5.19 -1.36
N LEU A 103 9.63 5.39 -0.33
CA LEU A 103 10.99 4.89 -0.34
C LEU A 103 11.04 3.36 -0.37
N ALA A 104 10.05 2.69 0.21
CA ALA A 104 9.92 1.24 0.13
C ALA A 104 9.53 0.78 -1.27
N LYS A 105 8.59 1.48 -1.94
CA LYS A 105 8.22 1.20 -3.33
C LYS A 105 7.63 2.43 -4.01
N PRO A 106 8.13 2.82 -5.20
CA PRO A 106 7.70 4.05 -5.87
C PRO A 106 6.23 4.05 -6.31
N SER A 107 5.58 2.87 -6.40
CA SER A 107 4.16 2.76 -6.72
C SER A 107 3.26 3.44 -5.67
N THR A 108 3.76 3.72 -4.46
CA THR A 108 2.97 4.40 -3.43
C THR A 108 2.94 5.93 -3.60
N ILE A 109 3.41 6.50 -4.71
CA ILE A 109 3.39 7.95 -4.94
C ILE A 109 2.00 8.57 -4.88
N LEU A 110 0.98 7.80 -5.26
CA LEU A 110 -0.42 8.22 -5.25
C LEU A 110 -1.02 8.28 -3.84
N LEU A 111 -0.33 7.74 -2.82
CA LEU A 111 -0.77 7.76 -1.42
C LEU A 111 -0.93 9.20 -0.91
N GLY A 112 0.02 10.08 -1.18
CA GLY A 112 0.01 11.48 -0.73
C GLY A 112 -1.18 12.27 -1.28
N PRO A 113 -1.36 12.34 -2.61
CA PRO A 113 -2.51 13.01 -3.23
C PRO A 113 -3.86 12.49 -2.72
N LEU A 114 -4.04 11.17 -2.60
CA LEU A 114 -5.30 10.60 -2.08
C LEU A 114 -5.60 11.03 -0.64
N LEU A 115 -4.60 10.94 0.24
CA LEU A 115 -4.72 11.35 1.63
C LEU A 115 -4.97 12.86 1.76
N SER A 116 -4.35 13.67 0.90
CA SER A 116 -4.56 15.10 0.85
C SER A 116 -5.99 15.46 0.44
N VAL A 117 -6.53 14.78 -0.58
CA VAL A 117 -7.93 14.94 -1.00
C VAL A 117 -8.88 14.56 0.14
N TYR A 118 -8.61 13.46 0.85
CA TYR A 118 -9.38 13.06 2.02
C TYR A 118 -9.39 14.14 3.12
N LEU A 119 -8.22 14.66 3.52
CA LEU A 119 -8.11 15.68 4.56
C LEU A 119 -8.77 17.01 4.14
N PHE A 120 -8.69 17.36 2.85
CA PHE A 120 -9.37 18.51 2.29
C PHE A 120 -10.91 18.38 2.41
N PHE A 121 -11.47 17.21 2.07
CA PHE A 121 -12.91 16.97 2.24
C PHE A 121 -13.34 16.89 3.71
N LYS A 122 -12.44 16.48 4.60
CA LYS A 122 -12.62 16.58 6.06
C LYS A 122 -12.45 18.00 6.62
N LYS A 123 -12.27 19.01 5.76
CA LYS A 123 -12.16 20.44 6.11
C LYS A 123 -11.04 20.73 7.10
N GLN A 124 -9.96 19.95 7.02
CA GLN A 124 -8.75 20.24 7.79
C GLN A 124 -8.08 21.53 7.27
N PRO A 125 -7.31 22.24 8.12
CA PRO A 125 -6.50 23.37 7.68
C PRO A 125 -5.66 23.02 6.45
N LEU A 126 -5.56 23.94 5.49
CA LEU A 126 -4.88 23.68 4.21
C LEU A 126 -3.47 23.12 4.39
N ALA A 127 -2.70 23.67 5.34
CA ALA A 127 -1.34 23.20 5.66
C ALA A 127 -1.29 21.71 6.04
N ILE A 128 -2.30 21.23 6.76
CA ILE A 128 -2.43 19.81 7.14
C ILE A 128 -2.93 18.99 5.94
N ALA A 129 -3.91 19.52 5.21
CA ALA A 129 -4.48 18.83 4.07
C ALA A 129 -3.44 18.56 2.96
N ILE A 130 -2.53 19.50 2.69
CA ILE A 130 -1.48 19.31 1.68
C ILE A 130 -0.25 18.53 2.18
N ALA A 131 -0.12 18.33 3.50
CA ALA A 131 1.07 17.71 4.10
C ALA A 131 1.39 16.30 3.55
N PRO A 132 0.42 15.39 3.31
CA PRO A 132 0.71 14.10 2.70
C PRO A 132 1.33 14.22 1.30
N SER A 133 0.76 15.08 0.44
CA SER A 133 1.28 15.32 -0.91
C SER A 133 2.68 15.95 -0.90
N ILE A 134 2.93 16.89 0.00
CA ILE A 134 4.26 17.48 0.19
C ILE A 134 5.24 16.39 0.63
N SER A 135 4.86 15.57 1.62
CA SER A 135 5.73 14.51 2.12
C SER A 135 6.09 13.52 1.02
N THR A 136 5.12 12.97 0.30
CA THR A 136 5.41 12.05 -0.81
C THR A 136 6.25 12.70 -1.90
N SER A 137 6.07 13.99 -2.18
CA SER A 137 6.90 14.72 -3.16
C SER A 137 8.35 14.88 -2.70
N VAL A 138 8.58 15.19 -1.42
CA VAL A 138 9.93 15.27 -0.83
C VAL A 138 10.64 13.92 -0.93
N PHE A 139 9.97 12.85 -0.52
CA PHE A 139 10.53 11.51 -0.59
C PHE A 139 10.70 11.02 -2.04
N ALA A 140 9.87 11.47 -2.98
CA ALA A 140 10.07 11.21 -4.41
C ALA A 140 11.34 11.88 -4.92
N GLY A 141 11.65 13.09 -4.45
CA GLY A 141 12.92 13.74 -4.71
C GLY A 141 14.11 12.92 -4.19
N ILE A 142 14.04 12.42 -2.96
CA ILE A 142 15.08 11.54 -2.38
C ILE A 142 15.26 10.27 -3.22
N TYR A 143 14.15 9.62 -3.60
CA TYR A 143 14.17 8.44 -4.45
C TYR A 143 14.75 8.74 -5.84
N GLY A 144 14.42 9.89 -6.42
CA GLY A 144 14.94 10.35 -7.71
C GLY A 144 16.45 10.63 -7.66
N VAL A 145 16.97 11.21 -6.58
CA VAL A 145 18.42 11.38 -6.37
C VAL A 145 19.11 10.02 -6.30
N TYR A 146 18.56 9.08 -5.54
CA TYR A 146 19.07 7.72 -5.48
C TYR A 146 19.12 7.06 -6.87
N ASN A 147 18.02 7.17 -7.63
CA ASN A 147 17.94 6.66 -8.99
C ASN A 147 18.94 7.32 -9.93
N TYR A 148 19.14 8.64 -9.82
CA TYR A 148 20.12 9.36 -10.63
C TYR A 148 21.55 8.86 -10.35
N VAL A 149 21.92 8.71 -9.09
CA VAL A 149 23.24 8.18 -8.70
C VAL A 149 23.43 6.74 -9.17
N ARG A 150 22.38 5.91 -9.11
CA ARG A 150 22.46 4.49 -9.44
C ARG A 150 22.35 4.17 -10.93
N PHE A 151 21.51 4.90 -11.65
CA PHE A 151 21.08 4.58 -13.02
C PHE A 151 21.29 5.74 -14.02
N GLY A 152 21.84 6.88 -13.58
CA GLY A 152 22.05 8.06 -14.43
C GLY A 152 20.79 8.85 -14.77
N SER A 153 19.62 8.44 -14.27
CA SER A 153 18.34 9.12 -14.50
C SER A 153 17.41 8.96 -13.29
N PRO A 154 16.73 10.03 -12.83
CA PRO A 154 15.86 9.98 -11.65
C PRO A 154 14.61 9.11 -11.84
N VAL A 155 14.23 8.85 -13.10
CA VAL A 155 13.03 8.06 -13.47
C VAL A 155 13.37 6.67 -14.00
N SER A 156 14.64 6.25 -13.89
CA SER A 156 15.04 4.89 -14.24
C SER A 156 14.93 3.98 -13.02
N PHE A 157 14.12 2.91 -13.15
CA PHE A 157 13.85 1.95 -12.06
C PHE A 157 14.57 0.61 -12.25
N GLY A 158 15.55 0.55 -13.17
CA GLY A 158 16.34 -0.66 -13.45
C GLY A 158 15.59 -1.78 -14.18
N GLN A 159 14.30 -1.62 -14.44
CA GLN A 159 13.46 -2.59 -15.17
C GLN A 159 13.03 -1.99 -16.52
N SER A 160 13.92 -2.07 -17.51
CA SER A 160 13.68 -1.52 -18.85
C SER A 160 12.40 -2.03 -19.51
N TRP A 161 11.98 -3.27 -19.20
CA TRP A 161 10.73 -3.85 -19.70
C TRP A 161 9.47 -3.16 -19.15
N MET A 162 9.47 -2.60 -17.93
CA MET A 162 8.32 -1.86 -17.41
C MET A 162 8.19 -0.48 -18.07
N THR A 163 9.33 0.19 -18.32
CA THR A 163 9.34 1.45 -19.07
C THR A 163 8.82 1.22 -20.49
N ASN A 164 9.23 0.12 -21.12
CA ASN A 164 8.75 -0.27 -22.45
C ASN A 164 7.27 -0.67 -22.41
N ALA A 165 6.80 -1.41 -21.40
CA ALA A 165 5.39 -1.78 -21.27
C ALA A 165 4.46 -0.57 -21.02
N ALA A 166 4.86 0.39 -20.20
CA ALA A 166 4.09 1.62 -20.02
C ALA A 166 4.06 2.46 -21.31
N THR A 167 5.19 2.52 -22.02
CA THR A 167 5.27 3.17 -23.33
C THR A 167 4.46 2.40 -24.37
N GLU A 168 4.42 1.07 -24.34
CA GLU A 168 3.58 0.24 -25.22
C GLU A 168 2.10 0.35 -24.88
N ILE A 169 1.71 0.50 -23.62
CA ILE A 169 0.30 0.72 -23.24
C ILE A 169 -0.16 2.13 -23.68
N LEU A 170 0.73 3.13 -23.59
CA LEU A 170 0.44 4.51 -24.00
C LEU A 170 0.60 4.74 -25.51
N ALA A 171 1.48 3.99 -26.18
CA ALA A 171 1.78 4.07 -27.61
C ALA A 171 1.13 2.96 -28.42
N ALA A 172 0.50 1.96 -27.79
CA ALA A 172 -0.43 1.07 -28.44
C ALA A 172 -1.47 1.99 -29.08
N PRO A 173 -1.58 2.01 -30.42
CA PRO A 173 -2.74 2.60 -31.01
C PRO A 173 -3.91 1.90 -30.36
N VAL A 174 -4.94 2.67 -30.02
CA VAL A 174 -6.31 2.19 -29.83
C VAL A 174 -6.66 1.46 -31.13
N SER A 175 -6.13 0.25 -31.32
CA SER A 175 -6.37 -0.63 -32.45
C SER A 175 -7.68 -1.33 -32.10
N ALA A 176 -8.71 -0.50 -32.05
CA ALA A 176 -10.10 -0.83 -31.86
C ALA A 176 -10.62 -1.52 -33.12
N LYS A 177 -10.04 -2.67 -33.45
CA LYS A 177 -10.81 -3.67 -34.19
C LYS A 177 -11.64 -4.53 -33.24
N ASP A 178 -11.16 -4.76 -32.01
CA ASP A 178 -11.86 -5.51 -30.97
C ASP A 178 -11.80 -4.75 -29.63
N GLY A 179 -12.78 -3.89 -29.35
CA GLY A 179 -12.75 -2.87 -28.26
C GLY A 179 -12.73 -3.34 -26.80
N ASN A 180 -12.14 -4.50 -26.44
CA ASN A 180 -12.30 -5.15 -25.13
C ASN A 180 -11.03 -5.38 -24.30
N HIS A 181 -9.84 -4.89 -24.68
CA HIS A 181 -8.62 -5.22 -23.93
C HIS A 181 -8.59 -4.70 -22.47
N LEU A 182 -9.25 -3.58 -22.17
CA LEU A 182 -9.36 -3.06 -20.80
C LEU A 182 -10.29 -3.93 -19.93
N THR A 183 -11.41 -4.38 -20.50
CA THR A 183 -12.36 -5.24 -19.79
C THR A 183 -11.80 -6.63 -19.58
N GLU A 184 -11.11 -7.19 -20.57
CA GLU A 184 -10.39 -8.48 -20.45
C GLU A 184 -9.25 -8.40 -19.44
N GLY A 185 -8.48 -7.30 -19.42
CA GLY A 185 -7.43 -7.08 -18.43
C GLY A 185 -7.97 -7.00 -17.01
N LEU A 186 -9.02 -6.20 -16.78
CA LEU A 186 -9.69 -6.06 -15.48
C LEU A 186 -10.35 -7.38 -15.03
N LEU A 187 -11.09 -8.05 -15.92
CA LEU A 187 -11.70 -9.34 -15.61
C LEU A 187 -10.64 -10.41 -15.34
N GLY A 188 -9.52 -10.36 -16.06
CA GLY A 188 -8.35 -11.17 -15.79
C GLY A 188 -7.78 -10.95 -14.39
N MET A 189 -7.68 -9.70 -13.93
CA MET A 189 -7.20 -9.38 -12.58
C MET A 189 -8.22 -9.67 -11.47
N ILE A 190 -9.51 -9.83 -11.77
CA ILE A 190 -10.53 -10.14 -10.76
C ILE A 190 -10.77 -11.65 -10.65
N VAL A 191 -10.98 -12.34 -11.78
CA VAL A 191 -11.51 -13.71 -11.81
C VAL A 191 -10.51 -14.76 -12.32
N SER A 192 -9.43 -14.39 -13.00
CA SER A 192 -8.52 -15.38 -13.60
C SER A 192 -7.90 -16.30 -12.52
N PRO A 193 -7.93 -17.63 -12.66
CA PRO A 193 -7.36 -18.57 -11.68
C PRO A 193 -5.89 -18.33 -11.34
N GLY A 194 -5.11 -17.70 -12.25
CA GLY A 194 -3.68 -17.42 -12.04
C GLY A 194 -3.35 -15.97 -11.66
N ARG A 195 -4.30 -15.03 -11.76
CA ARG A 195 -4.06 -13.58 -11.54
C ARG A 195 -5.19 -12.84 -10.81
N GLY A 196 -6.27 -13.54 -10.50
CA GLY A 196 -7.52 -12.98 -9.98
C GLY A 196 -7.47 -12.71 -8.48
N VAL A 197 -7.77 -11.48 -8.08
CA VAL A 197 -7.87 -11.03 -6.68
C VAL A 197 -8.71 -11.95 -5.82
N ILE A 198 -9.81 -12.48 -6.36
CA ILE A 198 -10.73 -13.32 -5.59
C ILE A 198 -10.05 -14.61 -5.12
N TRP A 199 -9.05 -15.12 -5.85
CA TRP A 199 -8.36 -16.37 -5.52
C TRP A 199 -7.29 -16.18 -4.45
N TYR A 200 -6.50 -15.09 -4.52
CA TYR A 200 -5.44 -14.83 -3.56
C TYR A 200 -5.86 -13.93 -2.39
N SER A 201 -7.00 -13.25 -2.51
CA SER A 201 -7.56 -12.35 -1.50
C SER A 201 -9.10 -12.45 -1.44
N PRO A 202 -9.66 -13.63 -1.12
CA PRO A 202 -11.12 -13.82 -1.08
C PRO A 202 -11.85 -12.87 -0.12
N CYS A 203 -11.15 -12.32 0.88
CA CYS A 203 -11.73 -11.35 1.80
C CYS A 203 -12.12 -10.02 1.13
N VAL A 204 -11.69 -9.74 -0.11
CA VAL A 204 -12.14 -8.57 -0.88
C VAL A 204 -13.66 -8.57 -1.07
N LEU A 205 -14.29 -9.74 -1.15
CA LEU A 205 -15.76 -9.85 -1.20
C LEU A 205 -16.41 -9.31 0.09
N LEU A 206 -15.82 -9.62 1.26
CA LEU A 206 -16.26 -9.06 2.54
C LEU A 206 -15.98 -7.56 2.62
N GLY A 207 -14.85 -7.11 2.08
CA GLY A 207 -14.52 -5.69 1.96
C GLY A 207 -15.56 -4.90 1.15
N PHE A 208 -16.07 -5.48 0.07
CA PHE A 208 -17.12 -4.87 -0.74
C PHE A 208 -18.43 -4.69 0.04
N VAL A 209 -18.86 -5.71 0.80
CA VAL A 209 -20.03 -5.61 1.68
C VAL A 209 -19.79 -4.59 2.80
N GLY A 210 -18.61 -4.63 3.43
CA GLY A 210 -18.20 -3.69 4.47
C GLY A 210 -18.20 -2.25 4.00
N PHE A 211 -17.83 -1.98 2.74
CA PHE A 211 -17.88 -0.65 2.14
C PHE A 211 -19.29 -0.07 2.16
N PHE A 212 -20.32 -0.80 1.70
CA PHE A 212 -21.68 -0.26 1.68
C PHE A 212 -22.23 0.05 3.07
N TYR A 213 -21.82 -0.74 4.07
CA TYR A 213 -22.19 -0.50 5.46
C TYR A 213 -21.48 0.75 6.00
N ALA A 214 -20.17 0.84 5.83
CA ALA A 214 -19.35 1.95 6.31
C ALA A 214 -19.66 3.25 5.55
N TYR A 215 -20.06 3.20 4.28
CA TYR A 215 -20.35 4.39 3.48
C TYR A 215 -21.49 5.23 4.06
N LYS A 216 -22.47 4.58 4.70
CA LYS A 216 -23.62 5.26 5.32
C LYS A 216 -23.23 6.12 6.52
N SER A 217 -22.23 5.71 7.30
CA SER A 217 -21.81 6.38 8.54
C SER A 217 -20.48 7.14 8.41
N LYS A 218 -19.58 6.68 7.55
CA LYS A 218 -18.18 7.13 7.37
C LYS A 218 -17.83 7.24 5.87
N ARG A 219 -18.58 8.09 5.15
CA ARG A 219 -18.49 8.26 3.70
C ARG A 219 -17.06 8.49 3.19
N TYR A 220 -16.33 9.43 3.79
CA TYR A 220 -15.00 9.82 3.29
C TYR A 220 -13.93 8.76 3.57
N GLU A 221 -13.98 8.13 4.74
CA GLU A 221 -13.10 7.03 5.11
C GLU A 221 -13.30 5.83 4.18
N SER A 222 -14.56 5.51 3.87
CA SER A 222 -14.92 4.42 2.96
C SER A 222 -14.44 4.69 1.53
N LEU A 223 -14.61 5.91 1.04
CA LEU A 223 -14.13 6.32 -0.29
C LEU A 223 -12.60 6.27 -0.39
N LEU A 224 -11.90 6.67 0.66
CA LEU A 224 -10.44 6.60 0.69
C LEU A 224 -9.93 5.16 0.60
N ILE A 225 -10.55 4.24 1.37
CA ILE A 225 -10.16 2.81 1.38
C ILE A 225 -10.37 2.17 0.00
N ILE A 226 -11.48 2.48 -0.68
CA ILE A 226 -11.66 2.04 -2.08
C ILE A 226 -10.63 2.68 -3.00
N GLY A 227 -10.34 3.98 -2.85
CA GLY A 227 -9.34 4.67 -3.65
C GLY A 227 -7.97 3.97 -3.58
N PHE A 228 -7.57 3.46 -2.42
CA PHE A 228 -6.36 2.64 -2.30
C PHE A 228 -6.46 1.29 -2.98
N SER A 229 -7.59 0.61 -2.85
CA SER A 229 -7.80 -0.73 -3.42
C SER A 229 -7.78 -0.75 -4.96
N VAL A 230 -7.96 0.40 -5.61
CA VAL A 230 -7.88 0.54 -7.07
C VAL A 230 -6.44 0.85 -7.53
N ILE A 231 -5.62 1.42 -6.64
CA ILE A 231 -4.26 1.89 -6.96
C ILE A 231 -3.19 0.86 -6.61
N PHE A 232 -3.42 0.02 -5.60
CA PHE A 232 -2.50 -1.00 -5.10
C PHE A 232 -3.05 -2.40 -5.33
#